data_AF-A0A7K2VYB3-F1
#
_entry.id   AF-A0A7K2VYB3-F1
#
_cell.length_a   1.000
_cell.length_b   1.000
_cell.length_c   1.000
_cell.angle_alpha   90.00
_cell.angle_beta   90.00
_cell.angle_gamma   90.00
#
_symmetry.space_group_name_H-M   'P 1'
#
loop_
_entity.id
_entity.type
_entity.pdbx_description
1 polymer ?
#
loop_
_entity_poly.entity_id
_entity_poly.type
_entity_poly.pdbx_seq_one_letter_code
_entity_poly.pdbx_strand_id
1 'polypeptide(L)'
;MSAEQGSSKVLTLMPSDSATDVLQDLQAPQDLPGAETLPAPEAQDLPSSEAIDTRTLSRSLFLRLAALDDNSPERAYVRDTLIELNLPLVRYAAARFRSRNEPMEDIVQVGTIGLIKA
;
A
#
# COMPACT_ATOMS: atom_id res chain seq x y z
N MET A 1 13.66 62.60 0.75
CA MET A 1 13.11 61.95 -0.46
C MET A 1 12.84 60.49 -0.10
N SER A 2 11.66 60.21 0.47
CA SER A 2 11.17 58.87 0.82
C SER A 2 9.64 58.87 0.75
N ALA A 3 9.10 58.12 -0.19
CA ALA A 3 7.71 57.69 -0.40
C ALA A 3 7.80 56.70 -1.59
N GLU A 4 7.11 55.58 -1.70
CA GLU A 4 5.88 55.10 -1.09
C GLU A 4 5.84 53.58 -1.32
N GLN A 5 5.49 52.81 -0.29
CA GLN A 5 5.01 51.43 -0.47
C GLN A 5 3.54 51.48 -0.90
N GLY A 6 3.09 50.62 -1.81
CA GLY A 6 1.66 50.41 -1.97
C GLY A 6 1.19 49.74 -3.26
N SER A 7 0.68 48.51 -3.10
CA SER A 7 -0.55 48.03 -3.74
C SER A 7 -0.54 47.74 -5.25
N SER A 8 -0.28 46.47 -5.59
CA SER A 8 -0.64 45.92 -6.91
C SER A 8 -1.91 45.05 -6.80
N LYS A 9 -3.03 45.69 -7.17
CA LYS A 9 -4.25 45.19 -7.82
C LYS A 9 -4.80 43.80 -7.45
N VAL A 10 -5.78 43.87 -6.56
CA VAL A 10 -7.11 43.23 -6.57
C VAL A 10 -7.49 42.56 -7.90
N LEU A 11 -7.69 41.23 -7.89
CA LEU A 11 -8.68 40.58 -8.74
C LEU A 11 -9.63 39.79 -7.84
N THR A 12 -10.83 40.35 -7.74
CA THR A 12 -11.97 39.98 -6.94
C THR A 12 -12.41 38.53 -7.16
N LEU A 13 -12.54 37.79 -6.05
CA LEU A 13 -13.42 36.64 -5.89
C LEU A 13 -14.87 37.10 -6.13
N MET A 14 -15.53 36.57 -7.16
CA MET A 14 -16.98 36.44 -7.16
C MET A 14 -17.34 34.95 -7.16
N PRO A 15 -18.35 34.57 -6.35
CA PRO A 15 -18.72 33.21 -6.05
C PRO A 15 -19.58 32.64 -7.19
N SER A 16 -19.39 31.35 -7.50
CA SER A 16 -20.44 30.59 -8.19
C SER A 16 -21.19 29.82 -7.12
N ASP A 17 -22.31 30.40 -6.69
CA ASP A 17 -23.30 29.73 -5.88
C ASP A 17 -24.43 29.22 -6.79
N SER A 18 -25.02 28.11 -6.34
CA SER A 18 -26.36 27.64 -6.67
C SER A 18 -26.59 26.89 -7.98
N ALA A 19 -26.61 25.56 -7.84
CA ALA A 19 -27.82 24.82 -8.20
C ALA A 19 -28.01 23.62 -7.25
N THR A 20 -29.04 23.73 -6.40
CA THR A 20 -29.87 22.65 -5.81
C THR A 20 -29.16 21.65 -4.91
N ASP A 21 -29.20 21.81 -3.59
CA ASP A 21 -30.40 21.61 -2.75
C ASP A 21 -31.16 20.31 -3.10
N VAL A 22 -30.63 19.21 -2.61
CA VAL A 22 -31.40 18.07 -2.09
C VAL A 22 -30.44 17.28 -1.20
N LEU A 23 -30.94 16.87 -0.02
CA LEU A 23 -30.29 16.07 1.03
C LEU A 23 -29.81 16.84 2.28
N GLN A 24 -30.59 17.82 2.72
CA GLN A 24 -30.69 18.15 4.14
C GLN A 24 -31.96 17.50 4.71
N ASP A 25 -31.87 16.26 5.19
CA ASP A 25 -32.59 15.85 6.40
C ASP A 25 -32.04 14.53 6.96
N LEU A 26 -32.15 14.38 8.27
CA LEU A 26 -31.69 13.27 9.13
C LEU A 26 -30.31 13.44 9.79
N GLN A 27 -30.36 14.24 10.85
CA GLN A 27 -29.44 14.26 11.98
C GLN A 27 -29.17 12.85 12.56
N ALA A 28 -27.92 12.57 12.93
CA ALA A 28 -27.48 11.46 13.81
C ALA A 28 -28.16 11.52 15.20
N PRO A 29 -28.00 10.55 16.14
CA PRO A 29 -27.17 9.33 16.20
C PRO A 29 -27.97 8.06 16.63
N GLN A 30 -27.39 6.84 16.60
CA GLN A 30 -27.50 5.80 17.65
C GLN A 30 -26.94 4.44 17.21
N ASP A 31 -26.22 3.82 18.15
CA ASP A 31 -25.94 2.40 18.37
C ASP A 31 -25.24 1.57 17.28
N LEU A 32 -24.02 1.14 17.64
CA LEU A 32 -23.34 -0.05 17.13
C LEU A 32 -23.88 -1.29 17.87
N PRO A 33 -24.68 -2.18 17.25
CA PRO A 33 -24.80 -3.54 17.73
C PRO A 33 -23.83 -4.42 16.95
N GLY A 34 -22.97 -5.12 17.67
CA GLY A 34 -22.30 -6.33 17.21
C GLY A 34 -21.34 -6.13 16.04
N ALA A 35 -20.05 -6.07 16.37
CA ALA A 35 -19.03 -6.62 15.48
C ALA A 35 -19.33 -8.12 15.31
N GLU A 36 -20.29 -8.46 14.46
CA GLU A 36 -20.31 -9.76 13.80
C GLU A 36 -18.96 -9.85 13.13
N THR A 37 -18.14 -10.71 13.75
CA THR A 37 -16.87 -11.15 13.23
C THR A 37 -17.19 -11.78 11.89
N LEU A 38 -17.13 -10.95 10.84
CA LEU A 38 -17.14 -11.44 9.48
C LEU A 38 -16.02 -12.48 9.43
N PRO A 39 -16.33 -13.75 9.11
CA PRO A 39 -15.29 -14.75 8.95
C PRO A 39 -14.29 -14.17 7.97
N ALA A 40 -13.01 -14.19 8.38
CA ALA A 40 -11.90 -13.76 7.53
C ALA A 40 -12.18 -14.28 6.12
N PRO A 41 -12.13 -13.43 5.08
CA PRO A 41 -12.35 -13.92 3.73
C PRO A 41 -11.32 -15.02 3.55
N GLU A 42 -11.81 -16.25 3.47
CA GLU A 42 -11.02 -17.42 3.12
C GLU A 42 -10.21 -16.98 1.91
N ALA A 43 -8.91 -17.21 1.97
CA ALA A 43 -8.01 -16.91 0.87
C ALA A 43 -8.50 -17.72 -0.33
N GLN A 44 -9.46 -17.16 -1.07
CA GLN A 44 -9.90 -17.69 -2.33
C GLN A 44 -8.66 -17.59 -3.19
N ASP A 45 -8.07 -18.76 -3.48
CA ASP A 45 -7.05 -18.93 -4.49
C ASP A 45 -7.63 -18.30 -5.76
N LEU A 46 -7.29 -17.03 -5.99
CA LEU A 46 -7.62 -16.32 -7.20
C LEU A 46 -6.99 -17.16 -8.32
N PRO A 47 -7.78 -17.74 -9.24
CA PRO A 47 -7.22 -18.48 -10.36
C PRO A 47 -6.57 -17.44 -11.28
N SER A 48 -5.30 -17.17 -11.03
CA SER A 48 -4.47 -16.30 -11.83
C SER A 48 -4.04 -17.10 -13.05
N SER A 49 -4.82 -16.95 -14.12
CA SER A 49 -4.49 -17.41 -15.46
C SER A 49 -3.02 -17.07 -15.76
N GLU A 50 -2.21 -18.08 -16.05
CA GLU A 50 -0.75 -17.98 -16.29
C GLU A 50 0.13 -17.55 -15.09
N ALA A 51 -0.28 -17.82 -13.84
CA ALA A 51 0.68 -17.79 -12.74
C ALA A 51 1.78 -18.84 -13.02
N ILE A 52 2.93 -18.39 -13.54
CA ILE A 52 4.21 -19.06 -13.26
C ILE A 52 4.13 -19.43 -11.78
N ASP A 53 4.34 -20.69 -11.44
CA ASP A 53 4.27 -21.12 -10.06
C ASP A 53 5.36 -20.38 -9.28
N THR A 54 5.03 -19.21 -8.73
CA THR A 54 5.94 -18.30 -8.04
C THR A 54 6.59 -19.00 -6.86
N ARG A 55 5.91 -19.99 -6.26
CA ARG A 55 6.47 -20.81 -5.19
C ARG A 55 7.54 -21.74 -5.75
N THR A 56 7.28 -22.41 -6.87
CA THR A 56 8.28 -23.26 -7.54
C THR A 56 9.47 -22.44 -8.04
N LEU A 57 9.24 -21.27 -8.64
CA LEU A 57 10.31 -20.38 -9.09
C LEU A 57 11.12 -19.80 -7.92
N SER A 58 10.46 -19.37 -6.84
CA SER A 58 11.15 -18.89 -5.64
C SER A 58 12.00 -20.01 -5.03
N ARG A 59 11.49 -21.24 -4.97
CA ARG A 59 12.24 -22.40 -4.49
C ARG A 59 13.51 -22.65 -5.30
N SER A 60 13.43 -22.61 -6.64
CA SER A 60 14.60 -22.82 -7.49
C SER A 60 15.64 -21.70 -7.32
N LEU A 61 15.20 -20.46 -7.18
CA LEU A 61 16.08 -19.31 -6.93
C LEU A 61 16.72 -19.35 -5.55
N PHE A 62 16.02 -19.80 -4.50
CA PHE A 62 16.63 -19.99 -3.17
C PHE A 62 17.74 -21.04 -3.20
N LEU A 63 17.52 -22.17 -3.90
CA LEU A 63 18.55 -23.19 -4.07
C LEU A 63 19.76 -22.64 -4.85
N ARG A 64 19.51 -21.87 -5.91
CA ARG A 64 20.58 -21.21 -6.66
C ARG A 64 21.36 -20.22 -5.79
N LEU A 65 20.66 -19.41 -4.99
CA LEU A 65 21.27 -18.42 -4.10
C LEU A 65 22.18 -19.09 -3.07
N ALA A 66 21.76 -20.24 -2.51
CA ALA A 66 22.55 -21.01 -1.54
C ALA A 66 23.80 -21.68 -2.15
N ALA A 67 23.84 -21.85 -3.47
CA ALA A 67 24.98 -22.44 -4.18
C ALA A 67 26.01 -21.40 -4.67
N LEU A 68 25.70 -20.10 -4.61
CA LEU A 68 26.59 -19.02 -5.03
C LEU A 68 27.53 -18.60 -3.89
N ASP A 69 28.74 -18.19 -4.25
CA ASP A 69 29.68 -17.57 -3.31
C ASP A 69 29.16 -16.21 -2.84
N ASP A 70 29.44 -15.83 -1.59
CA ASP A 70 28.98 -14.57 -1.03
C ASP A 70 29.49 -13.33 -1.78
N ASN A 71 30.62 -13.44 -2.49
CA ASN A 71 31.18 -12.34 -3.28
C ASN A 71 30.83 -12.40 -4.78
N SER A 72 29.99 -13.35 -5.20
CA SER A 72 29.57 -13.46 -6.59
C SER A 72 28.60 -12.33 -6.98
N PRO A 73 28.83 -11.61 -8.10
CA PRO A 73 27.88 -10.60 -8.57
C PRO A 73 26.52 -11.19 -8.94
N GLU A 74 26.45 -12.46 -9.34
CA GLU A 74 25.22 -13.19 -9.63
C GLU A 74 24.34 -13.35 -8.37
N ARG A 75 24.95 -13.36 -7.18
CA ARG A 75 24.23 -13.47 -5.91
C ARG A 75 23.29 -12.29 -5.69
N ALA A 76 23.74 -11.07 -6.03
CA ALA A 76 22.92 -9.87 -5.95
C ALA A 76 21.70 -9.97 -6.89
N TYR A 77 21.94 -10.37 -8.15
CA TYR A 77 20.88 -10.54 -9.14
C TYR A 77 19.80 -11.56 -8.71
N VAL A 78 20.21 -12.73 -8.22
CA VAL A 78 19.28 -13.76 -7.75
C VAL A 78 18.47 -13.28 -6.54
N ARG A 79 19.13 -12.58 -5.60
CA ARG A 79 18.47 -12.01 -4.42
C ARG A 79 17.45 -10.94 -4.80
N ASP A 80 17.81 -10.02 -5.70
CA ASP A 80 16.92 -8.94 -6.12
C ASP A 80 15.69 -9.50 -6.86
N THR A 81 15.90 -10.53 -7.70
CA THR A 81 14.80 -11.27 -8.34
C THR A 81 13.87 -11.93 -7.31
N LEU A 82 14.44 -12.56 -6.27
CA LEU A 82 13.65 -13.14 -5.18
C LEU A 82 12.83 -12.09 -4.42
N ILE A 83 13.41 -10.91 -4.17
CA ILE A 83 12.71 -9.81 -3.51
C ILE A 83 11.50 -9.38 -4.35
N GLU A 84 11.70 -9.09 -5.63
CA GLU A 84 10.64 -8.64 -6.53
C GLU A 84 9.51 -9.67 -6.67
N LEU A 85 9.85 -10.94 -6.85
CA LEU A 85 8.88 -12.04 -6.95
C LEU A 85 8.02 -12.19 -5.69
N ASN A 86 8.57 -11.85 -4.52
CA ASN A 86 7.89 -12.04 -3.23
C ASN A 86 7.28 -10.75 -2.67
N LEU A 87 7.40 -9.60 -3.35
CA LEU A 87 6.69 -8.36 -2.97
C LEU A 87 5.15 -8.53 -2.84
N PRO A 88 4.46 -9.29 -3.72
CA PRO A 88 3.02 -9.54 -3.53
C PRO A 88 2.68 -10.21 -2.19
N LEU A 89 3.55 -11.11 -1.71
CA LEU A 89 3.37 -11.77 -0.41
C LEU A 89 3.45 -10.77 0.75
N VAL A 90 4.38 -9.81 0.67
CA VAL A 90 4.49 -8.74 1.68
C VAL A 90 3.21 -7.92 1.75
N ARG A 91 2.65 -7.52 0.60
CA ARG A 91 1.38 -6.77 0.56
C ARG A 91 0.21 -7.58 1.12
N TYR A 92 0.15 -8.87 0.80
CA TYR A 92 -0.87 -9.76 1.34
C TYR A 92 -0.75 -9.90 2.87
N ALA A 93 0.46 -10.08 3.39
CA ALA A 93 0.70 -10.14 4.82
C ALA A 93 0.39 -8.81 5.53
N ALA A 94 0.75 -7.68 4.92
CA ALA A 94 0.49 -6.33 5.42
C ALA A 94 -1.01 -6.05 5.64
N ALA A 95 -1.89 -6.62 4.80
CA ALA A 95 -3.33 -6.45 4.91
C ALA A 95 -3.89 -6.88 6.28
N ARG A 96 -3.23 -7.81 6.98
CA ARG A 96 -3.62 -8.29 8.33
C ARG A 96 -3.38 -7.24 9.42
N PHE A 97 -2.63 -6.18 9.13
CA PHE A 97 -2.30 -5.11 10.07
C PHE A 97 -3.09 -3.81 9.83
N ARG A 98 -4.13 -3.86 8.98
CA ARG A 98 -4.99 -2.70 8.65
C ARG A 98 -5.65 -2.04 9.85
N SER A 99 -5.88 -2.76 10.95
CA SER A 99 -6.50 -2.23 12.16
C SER A 99 -5.57 -1.36 13.03
N ARG A 100 -4.32 -1.15 12.60
CA ARG A 100 -3.36 -0.29 13.30
C ARG A 100 -3.55 1.16 12.87
N ASN A 101 -3.24 2.11 13.74
CA ASN A 101 -3.20 3.56 13.46
C ASN A 101 -2.02 3.98 12.54
N GLU A 102 -1.36 3.03 11.87
CA GLU A 102 -0.21 3.29 10.99
C GLU A 102 -0.64 3.25 9.52
N PRO A 103 -0.05 4.10 8.66
CA PRO A 103 -0.26 4.04 7.21
C PRO A 103 0.06 2.65 6.65
N MET A 104 -0.76 2.18 5.69
CA MET A 104 -0.52 0.87 5.04
C MET A 104 0.84 0.82 4.33
N GLU A 105 1.28 1.93 3.76
CA GLU A 105 2.58 2.04 3.08
C GLU A 105 3.75 1.77 4.03
N ASP A 106 3.68 2.27 5.27
CA ASP A 106 4.71 2.07 6.30
C ASP A 106 4.80 0.59 6.72
N ILE A 107 3.65 -0.08 6.83
CA ILE A 107 3.59 -1.51 7.13
C ILE A 107 4.22 -2.32 5.99
N VAL A 108 3.88 -1.99 4.74
CA VAL A 108 4.47 -2.65 3.56
C VAL A 108 5.97 -2.38 3.49
N GLN A 109 6.42 -1.18 3.85
CA GLN A 109 7.84 -0.82 3.87
C GLN A 109 8.60 -1.66 4.88
N VAL A 110 8.14 -1.73 6.14
CA VAL A 110 8.76 -2.58 7.18
C VAL A 110 8.76 -4.04 6.75
N GLY A 111 7.66 -4.52 6.16
CA GLY A 111 7.58 -5.88 5.62
C GLY A 111 8.58 -6.14 4.49
N THR A 112 8.84 -5.14 3.64
CA THR A 112 9.82 -5.23 2.55
C THR A 112 11.25 -5.23 3.10
N ILE A 113 11.55 -4.43 4.14
CA ILE A 113 12.83 -4.51 4.85
C ILE A 113 13.02 -5.89 5.49
N GLY A 114 11.96 -6.46 6.07
CA GLY A 114 11.95 -7.83 6.59
C GLY A 114 12.28 -8.85 5.51
N LEU A 115 11.67 -8.72 4.32
CA LEU A 115 11.94 -9.58 3.16
C LEU A 115 13.39 -9.48 2.69
N ILE A 116 13.97 -8.27 2.67
CA ILE A 116 15.36 -8.04 2.24
C ILE A 116 16.38 -8.61 3.24
N LYS A 117 16.03 -8.60 4.53
CA LYS A 117 16.93 -9.02 5.63
C LYS A 117 16.88 -10.52 5.94
N ALA A 118 15.79 -11.20 5.57
CA ALA A 118 15.59 -12.64 5.81
C ALA A 118 16.64 -13.50 5.09
#